data_AF-A0A971E3E2-F1
#
_entry.id   AF-A0A971E3E2-F1
#
_cell.length_a   1.000
_cell.length_b   1.000
_cell.length_c   1.000
_cell.angle_alpha   90.00
_cell.angle_beta   90.00
_cell.angle_gamma   90.00
#
_symmetry.space_group_name_H-M   'P 1'
#
loop_
_entity.id
_entity.type
_entity.pdbx_description
1 polymer ?
#
loop_
_entity_poly.entity_id
_entity_poly.type
_entity_poly.pdbx_seq_one_letter_code
_entity_poly.pdbx_strand_id
1 'polypeptide(L)'
;MYCMQPYQDHAPAIARLAGEIVDRYESVVGRVEPLTLNIAFAEGDFPGYFSDGLILLSSEDLQNYARNTNIRAFYKLLAHEIGHLWWHPAMYRLEDLVGAQWYVEGFTEYASVWSSGEVYGVSEYERRLDYAMERVRNTTRLKPMSEYSYWDYSTIPYNKGFMMLDSLTRLEGEEAVFHFMRSMRDAVHDAGRDRIDAELAIRVANDVFGKDYSGFFDHWIRGIEPVVLRIVDLKDTGADDMRLLTLESNQTLPMPLEIAIKYPDDTEVVTPSVKAGRPEIAVPVRPGASVIELDPRRTLFRTEPLLQNPSMTLEPSAQTMR
;
A
#
# COMPACT_ATOMS: atom_id res chain seq x y z
N MET A 1 29.41 -1.15 -11.02
CA MET A 1 29.18 -1.73 -9.67
C MET A 1 30.49 -1.75 -8.92
N TYR A 2 30.47 -1.34 -7.65
CA TYR A 2 31.65 -1.20 -6.81
C TYR A 2 31.50 -2.12 -5.59
N CYS A 3 32.25 -3.21 -5.55
CA CYS A 3 32.19 -4.22 -4.50
C CYS A 3 33.57 -4.41 -3.85
N MET A 4 33.58 -4.58 -2.53
CA MET A 4 34.79 -4.97 -1.80
C MET A 4 35.20 -6.42 -2.12
N GLN A 5 36.50 -6.72 -2.04
CA GLN A 5 36.97 -8.11 -2.06
C GLN A 5 36.53 -8.84 -0.77
N PRO A 6 36.24 -10.16 -0.84
CA PRO A 6 36.36 -11.06 -2.00
C PRO A 6 35.08 -11.16 -2.86
N TYR A 7 34.07 -10.31 -2.68
CA TYR A 7 32.72 -10.50 -3.24
C TYR A 7 32.55 -10.04 -4.71
N GLN A 8 33.65 -9.78 -5.42
CA GLN A 8 33.63 -9.24 -6.79
C GLN A 8 32.92 -10.16 -7.79
N ASP A 9 32.97 -11.48 -7.56
CA ASP A 9 32.35 -12.48 -8.44
C ASP A 9 30.81 -12.43 -8.42
N HIS A 10 30.20 -11.81 -7.40
CA HIS A 10 28.74 -11.62 -7.33
C HIS A 10 28.26 -10.41 -8.15
N ALA A 11 29.15 -9.49 -8.52
CA ALA A 11 28.77 -8.24 -9.16
C ALA A 11 28.01 -8.42 -10.49
N PRO A 12 28.39 -9.34 -11.40
CA PRO A 12 27.63 -9.57 -12.62
C PRO A 12 26.21 -10.09 -12.36
N ALA A 13 26.00 -10.89 -11.30
CA ALA A 13 24.69 -11.43 -10.96
C ALA A 13 23.77 -10.33 -10.41
N ILE A 14 24.28 -9.49 -9.49
CA ILE A 14 23.54 -8.36 -8.94
C ILE A 14 23.23 -7.33 -10.04
N ALA A 15 24.16 -7.12 -10.98
CA ALA A 15 23.94 -6.19 -12.10
C ALA A 15 22.83 -6.68 -13.04
N ARG A 16 22.77 -7.99 -13.33
CA ARG A 16 21.65 -8.57 -14.09
C ARG A 16 20.33 -8.40 -13.35
N LEU A 17 20.32 -8.67 -12.05
CA LEU A 17 19.13 -8.51 -11.22
C LEU A 17 18.62 -7.07 -11.21
N ALA A 18 19.53 -6.10 -11.11
CA ALA A 18 19.20 -4.68 -11.21
C ALA A 18 18.58 -4.33 -12.58
N GLY A 19 19.14 -4.86 -13.67
CA GLY A 19 18.58 -4.68 -15.02
C GLY A 19 17.16 -5.25 -15.14
N GLU A 20 16.91 -6.46 -14.63
CA GLU A 20 15.58 -7.08 -14.62
C GLU A 20 14.56 -6.27 -13.81
N ILE A 21 14.98 -5.65 -12.70
CA ILE A 21 14.11 -4.76 -11.91
C ILE A 21 13.78 -3.50 -12.70
N VAL A 22 14.79 -2.86 -13.32
CA VAL A 22 14.60 -1.67 -14.16
C VAL A 22 13.63 -1.96 -15.30
N ASP A 23 13.86 -3.03 -16.07
CA ASP A 23 12.98 -3.43 -17.19
C ASP A 23 11.54 -3.64 -16.72
N ARG A 24 11.36 -4.24 -15.55
CA ARG A 24 10.03 -4.45 -14.96
C ARG A 24 9.36 -3.13 -14.60
N TYR A 25 10.05 -2.19 -13.96
CA TYR A 25 9.48 -0.87 -13.67
C TYR A 25 9.20 -0.07 -14.95
N GLU A 26 10.12 -0.06 -15.91
CA GLU A 26 9.88 0.61 -17.21
C GLU A 26 8.61 0.10 -17.90
N SER A 27 8.30 -1.19 -17.76
CA SER A 27 7.12 -1.79 -18.38
C SER A 27 5.78 -1.28 -17.86
N VAL A 28 5.73 -0.79 -16.60
CA VAL A 28 4.48 -0.35 -15.96
C VAL A 28 4.41 1.17 -15.73
N VAL A 29 5.53 1.83 -15.44
CA VAL A 29 5.57 3.28 -15.12
C VAL A 29 6.34 4.10 -16.15
N GLY A 30 6.80 3.45 -17.23
CA GLY A 30 7.57 4.08 -18.29
C GLY A 30 9.02 4.35 -17.89
N ARG A 31 9.83 4.78 -18.85
CA ARG A 31 11.27 5.02 -18.66
C ARG A 31 11.55 6.25 -17.82
N VAL A 32 12.65 6.21 -17.08
CA VAL A 32 13.30 7.38 -16.47
C VAL A 32 14.75 7.41 -16.92
N GLU A 33 15.30 8.61 -17.14
CA GLU A 33 16.74 8.75 -17.32
C GLU A 33 17.42 8.49 -15.98
N PRO A 34 18.36 7.52 -15.95
CA PRO A 34 19.74 7.89 -16.24
C PRO A 34 20.45 6.92 -17.19
N LEU A 35 21.42 7.45 -17.94
CA LEU A 35 22.28 6.65 -18.84
C LEU A 35 23.16 5.62 -18.11
N THR A 36 23.36 5.77 -16.79
CA THR A 36 24.21 4.88 -15.96
C THR A 36 23.65 4.74 -14.54
N LEU A 37 23.49 3.49 -14.07
CA LEU A 37 23.19 3.17 -12.67
C LEU A 37 24.45 2.63 -11.96
N ASN A 38 24.87 3.28 -10.89
CA ASN A 38 25.99 2.83 -10.07
C ASN A 38 25.47 2.19 -8.78
N ILE A 39 25.87 0.95 -8.52
CA ILE A 39 25.61 0.29 -7.24
C ILE A 39 26.95 0.12 -6.53
N ALA A 40 27.06 0.61 -5.30
CA ALA A 40 28.24 0.49 -4.47
C ALA A 40 27.88 -0.11 -3.10
N PHE A 41 28.80 -0.89 -2.55
CA PHE A 41 28.66 -1.49 -1.22
C PHE A 41 29.65 -0.85 -0.26
N ALA A 42 29.16 -0.41 0.90
CA ALA A 42 29.98 0.26 1.90
C ALA A 42 29.70 -0.27 3.31
N GLU A 43 30.72 -0.18 4.17
CA GLU A 43 30.59 -0.49 5.59
C GLU A 43 29.79 0.61 6.29
N GLY A 44 28.82 0.22 7.13
CA GLY A 44 28.01 1.14 7.93
C GLY A 44 26.69 0.51 8.36
N ASP A 45 25.99 1.22 9.24
CA ASP A 45 24.66 0.84 9.74
C ASP A 45 23.59 1.64 8.99
N PHE A 46 23.27 1.18 7.78
CA PHE A 46 22.19 1.72 6.96
C PHE A 46 21.67 0.60 6.04
N PRO A 47 20.36 0.51 5.80
CA PRO A 47 19.79 -0.54 4.95
C PRO A 47 20.06 -0.28 3.46
N GLY A 48 20.01 0.98 3.03
CA GLY A 48 20.17 1.40 1.65
C GLY A 48 20.11 2.92 1.56
N TYR A 49 20.68 3.47 0.50
CA TYR A 49 20.61 4.90 0.22
C TYR A 49 20.67 5.14 -1.28
N PHE A 50 19.84 6.06 -1.76
CA PHE A 50 19.82 6.53 -3.12
C PHE A 50 20.25 8.00 -3.22
N SER A 51 21.09 8.31 -4.20
CA SER A 51 21.37 9.67 -4.67
C SER A 51 21.65 9.64 -6.16
N ASP A 52 20.85 10.35 -6.96
CA ASP A 52 20.93 10.55 -8.41
C ASP A 52 22.02 9.76 -9.15
N GLY A 53 21.70 8.49 -9.47
CA GLY A 53 22.58 7.60 -10.24
C GLY A 53 23.56 6.76 -9.41
N LEU A 54 23.51 6.84 -8.09
CA LEU A 54 24.24 6.03 -7.12
C LEU A 54 23.27 5.41 -6.10
N ILE A 55 23.29 4.07 -6.03
CA ILE A 55 22.72 3.27 -4.95
C ILE A 55 23.85 2.81 -4.05
N LEU A 56 23.73 3.07 -2.76
CA LEU A 56 24.59 2.54 -1.70
C LEU A 56 23.83 1.47 -0.93
N LEU A 57 24.43 0.28 -0.85
CA LEU A 57 23.94 -0.84 -0.04
C LEU A 57 24.98 -1.19 1.03
N SER A 58 24.55 -1.82 2.13
CA SER A 58 25.49 -2.21 3.18
C SER A 58 26.37 -3.37 2.72
N SER A 59 27.62 -3.40 3.19
CA SER A 59 28.49 -4.57 3.02
C SER A 59 27.91 -5.84 3.66
N GLU A 60 27.05 -5.70 4.68
CA GLU A 60 26.34 -6.83 5.29
C GLU A 60 25.34 -7.46 4.32
N ASP A 61 24.60 -6.67 3.55
CA ASP A 61 23.68 -7.16 2.52
C ASP A 61 24.41 -7.96 1.44
N LEU A 62 25.59 -7.47 1.01
CA LEU A 62 26.44 -8.19 0.07
C LEU A 62 26.92 -9.53 0.63
N GLN A 63 27.35 -9.54 1.90
CA GLN A 63 27.78 -10.76 2.59
C GLN A 63 26.65 -11.77 2.72
N ASN A 64 25.45 -11.31 3.07
CA ASN A 64 24.26 -12.15 3.18
C ASN A 64 23.89 -12.72 1.81
N TYR A 65 23.85 -11.89 0.76
CA TYR A 65 23.62 -12.35 -0.61
C TYR A 65 24.67 -13.36 -1.09
N ALA A 66 25.96 -13.16 -0.77
CA ALA A 66 27.02 -14.09 -1.12
C ALA A 66 26.84 -15.47 -0.48
N ARG A 67 26.27 -15.53 0.74
CA ARG A 67 25.96 -16.79 1.45
C ARG A 67 24.73 -17.50 0.88
N ASN A 68 23.75 -16.73 0.41
CA ASN A 68 22.54 -17.26 -0.23
C ASN A 68 22.08 -16.27 -1.32
N THR A 69 22.27 -16.64 -2.58
CA THR A 69 21.97 -15.77 -3.71
C THR A 69 20.45 -15.65 -3.99
N ASN A 70 19.61 -16.42 -3.30
CA ASN A 70 18.15 -16.36 -3.42
C ASN A 70 17.48 -15.74 -2.19
N ILE A 71 18.04 -14.63 -1.68
CA ILE A 71 17.46 -13.90 -0.55
C ILE A 71 16.42 -12.91 -1.06
N ARG A 72 15.14 -13.22 -0.81
CA ARG A 72 13.98 -12.34 -1.10
C ARG A 72 14.11 -10.95 -0.49
N ALA A 73 14.73 -10.86 0.69
CA ALA A 73 14.97 -9.58 1.36
C ALA A 73 15.93 -8.68 0.56
N PHE A 74 17.00 -9.26 0.00
CA PHE A 74 17.97 -8.54 -0.82
C PHE A 74 17.34 -8.08 -2.14
N TYR A 75 16.55 -8.94 -2.79
CA TYR A 75 15.79 -8.55 -3.98
C TYR A 75 14.88 -7.34 -3.70
N LYS A 76 14.06 -7.42 -2.64
CA LYS A 76 13.15 -6.33 -2.27
C LYS A 76 13.90 -5.04 -1.95
N LEU A 77 15.02 -5.13 -1.24
CA LEU A 77 15.87 -3.98 -0.91
C LEU A 77 16.44 -3.35 -2.19
N LEU A 78 17.04 -4.14 -3.07
CA LEU A 78 17.56 -3.64 -4.35
C LEU A 78 16.43 -3.03 -5.20
N ALA A 79 15.25 -3.65 -5.21
CA ALA A 79 14.09 -3.14 -5.93
C ALA A 79 13.55 -1.83 -5.33
N HIS A 80 13.65 -1.66 -4.00
CA HIS A 80 13.34 -0.40 -3.32
C HIS A 80 14.32 0.69 -3.76
N GLU A 81 15.62 0.47 -3.60
CA GLU A 81 16.60 1.50 -3.95
C GLU A 81 16.58 1.89 -5.44
N ILE A 82 16.27 0.94 -6.34
CA ILE A 82 16.06 1.23 -7.77
C ILE A 82 14.77 2.04 -8.00
N GLY A 83 13.71 1.81 -7.23
CA GLY A 83 12.44 2.52 -7.38
C GLY A 83 12.57 4.03 -7.12
N HIS A 84 13.55 4.45 -6.33
CA HIS A 84 13.85 5.87 -6.14
C HIS A 84 14.24 6.59 -7.43
N LEU A 85 14.67 5.89 -8.50
CA LEU A 85 14.86 6.50 -9.83
C LEU A 85 13.57 7.15 -10.38
N TRP A 86 12.39 6.65 -9.96
CA TRP A 86 11.10 7.19 -10.38
C TRP A 86 10.53 8.20 -9.37
N TRP A 87 10.66 7.94 -8.07
CA TRP A 87 9.90 8.69 -7.05
C TRP A 87 10.74 9.48 -6.05
N HIS A 88 12.07 9.51 -6.20
CA HIS A 88 12.91 10.49 -5.51
C HIS A 88 13.20 11.68 -6.43
N PRO A 89 12.59 12.85 -6.20
CA PRO A 89 12.75 13.98 -7.12
C PRO A 89 14.10 14.68 -6.89
N ALA A 90 15.02 14.51 -7.84
CA ALA A 90 16.40 15.03 -7.80
C ALA A 90 16.53 16.53 -7.47
N MET A 91 15.53 17.36 -7.83
CA MET A 91 15.58 18.81 -7.58
C MET A 91 15.26 19.22 -6.14
N TYR A 92 14.82 18.30 -5.28
CA TYR A 92 14.43 18.59 -3.90
C TYR A 92 15.58 18.31 -2.95
N ARG A 93 15.77 19.21 -1.98
CA ARG A 93 16.60 18.92 -0.80
C ARG A 93 15.79 18.12 0.21
N LEU A 94 16.46 17.45 1.15
CA LEU A 94 15.78 16.68 2.21
C LEU A 94 14.79 17.54 3.01
N GLU A 95 15.09 18.83 3.21
CA GLU A 95 14.20 19.76 3.90
C GLU A 95 12.93 20.10 3.09
N ASP A 96 13.01 20.03 1.76
CA ASP A 96 11.87 20.27 0.88
C ASP A 96 10.90 19.06 0.85
N LEU A 97 11.36 17.88 1.31
CA LEU A 97 10.59 16.63 1.32
C LEU A 97 9.88 16.35 2.65
N VAL A 98 9.82 17.33 3.55
CA VAL A 98 9.02 17.22 4.78
C VAL A 98 7.54 17.08 4.40
N GLY A 99 6.92 16.00 4.88
CA GLY A 99 5.53 15.67 4.55
C GLY A 99 5.35 14.97 3.20
N ALA A 100 6.42 14.76 2.43
CA ALA A 100 6.41 14.09 1.13
C ALA A 100 6.92 12.64 1.19
N GLN A 101 7.35 12.16 2.36
CA GLN A 101 7.95 10.82 2.52
C GLN A 101 6.99 9.69 2.11
N TRP A 102 5.68 9.88 2.19
CA TRP A 102 4.71 8.88 1.72
C TRP A 102 4.73 8.71 0.20
N TYR A 103 5.08 9.76 -0.55
CA TYR A 103 5.28 9.69 -1.99
C TYR A 103 6.63 9.01 -2.27
N VAL A 104 7.72 9.55 -1.71
CA VAL A 104 9.07 9.04 -1.98
C VAL A 104 9.24 7.58 -1.55
N GLU A 105 8.89 7.27 -0.31
CA GLU A 105 9.11 5.94 0.28
C GLU A 105 7.93 5.02 0.08
N GLY A 106 6.69 5.53 0.15
CA GLY A 106 5.50 4.70 -0.02
C GLY A 106 5.33 4.16 -1.45
N PHE A 107 5.64 4.97 -2.47
CA PHE A 107 5.53 4.55 -3.87
C PHE A 107 6.64 3.55 -4.20
N THR A 108 7.84 3.83 -3.73
CA THR A 108 9.01 2.95 -3.86
C THR A 108 8.80 1.62 -3.14
N GLU A 109 8.24 1.64 -1.92
CA GLU A 109 7.91 0.44 -1.17
C GLU A 109 6.87 -0.40 -1.91
N TYR A 110 5.76 0.21 -2.37
CA TYR A 110 4.74 -0.50 -3.16
C TYR A 110 5.33 -1.16 -4.40
N ALA A 111 6.11 -0.44 -5.20
CA ALA A 111 6.73 -0.98 -6.41
C ALA A 111 7.68 -2.15 -6.09
N SER A 112 8.46 -2.04 -5.01
CA SER A 112 9.40 -3.09 -4.59
C SER A 112 8.68 -4.36 -4.11
N VAL A 113 7.55 -4.20 -3.41
CA VAL A 113 6.74 -5.32 -2.92
C VAL A 113 5.98 -5.97 -4.06
N TRP A 114 5.39 -5.18 -4.97
CA TRP A 114 4.78 -5.66 -6.20
C TRP A 114 5.78 -6.48 -7.04
N SER A 115 6.97 -5.91 -7.32
CA SER A 115 8.04 -6.59 -8.06
C SER A 115 8.51 -7.88 -7.36
N SER A 116 8.53 -7.90 -6.03
CA SER A 116 8.82 -9.11 -5.26
C SER A 116 7.72 -10.16 -5.40
N GLY A 117 6.45 -9.75 -5.45
CA GLY A 117 5.30 -10.61 -5.73
C GLY A 117 5.35 -11.23 -7.13
N GLU A 118 5.75 -10.45 -8.13
CA GLU A 118 5.94 -10.93 -9.51
C GLU A 118 7.02 -12.02 -9.60
N VAL A 119 8.09 -11.91 -8.81
CA VAL A 119 9.22 -12.86 -8.84
C VAL A 119 8.98 -14.08 -7.95
N TYR A 120 8.38 -13.89 -6.77
CA TYR A 120 8.28 -14.92 -5.74
C TYR A 120 6.85 -15.43 -5.47
N GLY A 121 5.87 -14.92 -6.22
CA GLY A 121 4.46 -15.27 -6.14
C GLY A 121 3.65 -14.37 -5.20
N VAL A 122 2.32 -14.41 -5.38
CA VAL A 122 1.35 -13.60 -4.62
C VAL A 122 1.49 -13.73 -3.10
N SER A 123 1.90 -14.89 -2.59
CA SER A 123 2.11 -15.10 -1.15
C SER A 123 3.25 -14.26 -0.58
N GLU A 124 4.26 -13.89 -1.39
CA GLU A 124 5.28 -12.93 -0.96
C GLU A 124 4.68 -11.53 -0.82
N TYR A 125 3.84 -11.11 -1.76
CA TYR A 125 3.14 -9.82 -1.70
C TYR A 125 2.25 -9.74 -0.45
N GLU A 126 1.40 -10.74 -0.23
CA GLU A 126 0.50 -10.82 0.92
C GLU A 126 1.26 -10.81 2.25
N ARG A 127 2.36 -11.58 2.34
CA ARG A 127 3.23 -11.60 3.51
C ARG A 127 3.81 -10.22 3.84
N ARG A 128 4.17 -9.44 2.82
CA ARG A 128 4.71 -8.07 2.99
C ARG A 128 3.62 -7.08 3.39
N LEU A 129 2.42 -7.25 2.87
CA LEU A 129 1.27 -6.43 3.25
C LEU A 129 0.85 -6.69 4.71
N ASP A 130 0.81 -7.95 5.14
CA ASP A 130 0.61 -8.30 6.56
C ASP A 130 1.71 -7.73 7.45
N TYR A 131 2.97 -7.80 7.00
CA TYR A 131 4.09 -7.19 7.72
C TYR A 131 3.90 -5.67 7.85
N ALA A 132 3.53 -4.97 6.78
CA ALA A 132 3.29 -3.53 6.81
C ALA A 132 2.18 -3.16 7.80
N MET A 133 1.08 -3.91 7.82
CA MET A 133 -0.02 -3.74 8.78
C MET A 133 0.46 -3.95 10.22
N GLU A 134 1.25 -5.00 10.48
CA GLU A 134 1.83 -5.25 11.78
C GLU A 134 2.75 -4.12 12.24
N ARG A 135 3.61 -3.62 11.36
CA ARG A 135 4.53 -2.51 11.67
C ARG A 135 3.79 -1.23 12.04
N VAL A 136 2.72 -0.91 11.30
CA VAL A 136 1.89 0.26 11.60
C VAL A 136 1.14 0.07 12.91
N ARG A 137 0.51 -1.09 13.13
CA ARG A 137 -0.21 -1.44 14.37
C ARG A 137 0.65 -1.32 15.62
N ASN A 138 1.92 -1.72 15.54
CA ASN A 138 2.85 -1.73 16.66
C ASN A 138 3.54 -0.37 16.90
N THR A 139 3.23 0.65 16.10
CA THR A 139 3.82 1.99 16.25
C THR A 139 3.04 2.81 17.29
N THR A 140 3.74 3.25 18.34
CA THR A 140 3.12 3.92 19.50
C THR A 140 2.80 5.41 19.29
N ARG A 141 3.45 6.05 18.31
CA ARG A 141 3.28 7.49 18.00
C ARG A 141 3.05 7.67 16.51
N LEU A 142 1.84 7.30 16.06
CA LEU A 142 1.39 7.61 14.71
C LEU A 142 1.10 9.11 14.61
N LYS A 143 1.51 9.69 13.48
CA LYS A 143 1.11 11.04 13.05
C LYS A 143 0.66 10.96 11.59
N PRO A 144 0.08 12.02 11.01
CA PRO A 144 -0.28 12.05 9.60
C PRO A 144 0.94 11.77 8.72
N MET A 145 0.75 11.08 7.59
CA MET A 145 1.83 10.86 6.62
C MET A 145 2.40 12.18 6.09
N SER A 146 1.56 13.22 6.02
CA SER A 146 1.94 14.59 5.64
C SER A 146 2.80 15.33 6.68
N GLU A 147 3.10 14.72 7.83
CA GLU A 147 3.93 15.33 8.88
C GLU A 147 5.25 14.58 9.12
N TYR A 148 5.50 13.47 8.42
CA TYR A 148 6.79 12.77 8.50
C TYR A 148 7.85 13.49 7.67
N SER A 149 9.02 13.61 8.27
CA SER A 149 10.25 14.08 7.66
C SER A 149 11.27 12.95 7.61
N TYR A 150 12.30 13.13 6.80
CA TYR A 150 13.46 12.23 6.76
C TYR A 150 14.09 12.02 8.15
N TRP A 151 14.05 13.03 9.01
CA TRP A 151 14.67 13.02 10.34
C TRP A 151 13.87 12.26 11.41
N ASP A 152 12.65 11.81 11.09
CA ASP A 152 11.85 11.01 12.02
C ASP A 152 12.31 9.54 12.08
N TYR A 153 13.17 9.10 11.16
CA TYR A 153 13.66 7.71 11.05
C TYR A 153 12.53 6.68 11.18
N SER A 154 11.37 6.99 10.59
CA SER A 154 10.14 6.22 10.76
C SER A 154 9.87 5.36 9.55
N THR A 155 9.47 4.10 9.78
CA THR A 155 9.00 3.19 8.74
C THR A 155 7.53 3.42 8.36
N ILE A 156 6.85 4.39 8.96
CA ILE A 156 5.41 4.61 8.71
C ILE A 156 5.12 5.05 7.27
N PRO A 157 5.83 6.04 6.68
CA PRO A 157 5.59 6.43 5.28
C PRO A 157 5.72 5.29 4.29
N TYR A 158 6.68 4.37 4.51
CA TYR A 158 6.87 3.14 3.74
C TYR A 158 5.64 2.23 3.86
N ASN A 159 5.33 1.78 5.07
CA ASN A 159 4.32 0.76 5.30
C ASN A 159 2.91 1.27 5.02
N LYS A 160 2.55 2.45 5.53
CA LYS A 160 1.22 3.02 5.33
C LYS A 160 1.04 3.54 3.90
N GLY A 161 2.10 4.06 3.26
CA GLY A 161 2.09 4.42 1.84
C GLY A 161 1.88 3.22 0.93
N PHE A 162 2.57 2.10 1.22
CA PHE A 162 2.32 0.83 0.54
C PHE A 162 0.86 0.35 0.72
N MET A 163 0.35 0.34 1.94
CA MET A 163 -1.06 -0.04 2.21
C MET A 163 -2.07 0.85 1.47
N MET A 164 -1.79 2.15 1.36
CA MET A 164 -2.63 3.08 0.60
C MET A 164 -2.67 2.72 -0.90
N LEU A 165 -1.51 2.44 -1.51
CA LEU A 165 -1.44 2.07 -2.92
C LEU A 165 -2.02 0.67 -3.19
N ASP A 166 -1.86 -0.28 -2.27
CA ASP A 166 -2.57 -1.58 -2.33
C ASP A 166 -4.09 -1.36 -2.31
N SER A 167 -4.58 -0.47 -1.47
CA SER A 167 -6.01 -0.13 -1.39
C SER A 167 -6.52 0.51 -2.69
N LEU A 168 -5.75 1.41 -3.31
CA LEU A 168 -6.04 1.93 -4.64
C LEU A 168 -6.03 0.82 -5.70
N THR A 169 -5.12 -0.15 -5.59
CA THR A 169 -4.99 -1.26 -6.55
C THR A 169 -6.22 -2.16 -6.50
N ARG A 170 -6.74 -2.42 -5.31
CA ARG A 170 -8.00 -3.16 -5.12
C ARG A 170 -9.23 -2.40 -5.62
N LEU A 171 -9.17 -1.08 -5.62
CA LEU A 171 -10.25 -0.20 -6.08
C LEU A 171 -10.28 -0.07 -7.61
N GLU A 172 -9.14 0.24 -8.23
CA GLU A 172 -9.05 0.66 -9.63
C GLU A 172 -8.34 -0.34 -10.54
N GLY A 173 -7.67 -1.34 -9.97
CA GLY A 173 -6.80 -2.25 -10.70
C GLY A 173 -5.38 -1.74 -10.84
N GLU A 174 -4.47 -2.69 -11.04
CA GLU A 174 -3.02 -2.47 -11.07
C GLU A 174 -2.59 -1.48 -12.17
N GLU A 175 -3.07 -1.66 -13.40
CA GLU A 175 -2.71 -0.80 -14.54
C GLU A 175 -3.06 0.68 -14.28
N ALA A 176 -4.25 0.93 -13.73
CA ALA A 176 -4.70 2.28 -13.40
C ALA A 176 -3.86 2.89 -12.26
N VAL A 177 -3.45 2.11 -11.27
CA VAL A 177 -2.59 2.60 -10.18
C VAL A 177 -1.18 2.90 -10.66
N PHE A 178 -0.57 2.08 -11.52
CA PHE A 178 0.72 2.43 -12.12
C PHE A 178 0.62 3.66 -13.02
N HIS A 179 -0.49 3.84 -13.72
CA HIS A 179 -0.76 5.09 -14.42
C HIS A 179 -0.81 6.28 -13.46
N PHE A 180 -1.51 6.17 -12.33
CA PHE A 180 -1.53 7.20 -11.29
C PHE A 180 -0.13 7.48 -10.74
N MET A 181 0.67 6.45 -10.43
CA MET A 181 2.03 6.62 -9.93
C MET A 181 2.95 7.33 -10.92
N ARG A 182 2.79 7.04 -12.22
CA ARG A 182 3.47 7.74 -13.31
C ARG A 182 3.02 9.20 -13.39
N SER A 183 1.72 9.46 -13.39
CA SER A 183 1.17 10.81 -13.46
C SER A 183 1.55 11.65 -12.23
N MET A 184 1.67 11.03 -11.05
CA MET A 184 2.20 11.69 -9.86
C MET A 184 3.64 12.12 -10.03
N ARG A 185 4.51 11.25 -10.57
CA ARG A 185 5.89 11.60 -10.90
C ARG A 185 5.95 12.80 -11.85
N ASP A 186 5.19 12.75 -12.93
CA ASP A 186 5.19 13.80 -13.94
C ASP A 186 4.67 15.13 -13.33
N ALA A 187 3.62 15.07 -12.52
CA ALA A 187 3.10 16.24 -11.82
C ALA A 187 4.07 16.82 -10.76
N VAL A 188 4.82 15.98 -10.05
CA VAL A 188 5.89 16.42 -9.13
C VAL A 188 7.03 17.08 -9.90
N HIS A 189 7.38 16.55 -11.07
CA HIS A 189 8.38 17.16 -11.95
C HIS A 189 7.94 18.56 -12.41
N ASP A 190 6.70 18.66 -12.91
CA ASP A 190 6.12 19.91 -13.42
C ASP A 190 5.91 20.97 -12.32
N ALA A 191 5.60 20.52 -11.10
CA ALA A 191 5.42 21.39 -9.93
C ALA A 191 6.74 22.04 -9.45
N GLY A 192 7.91 21.60 -9.95
CA GLY A 192 9.19 22.23 -9.60
C GLY A 192 9.58 21.96 -8.15
N ARG A 193 9.64 23.01 -7.30
CA ARG A 193 9.92 22.89 -5.85
C ARG A 193 8.67 23.18 -5.00
N ASP A 194 7.49 23.13 -5.60
CA ASP A 194 6.24 23.26 -4.86
C ASP A 194 6.01 22.03 -3.96
N ARG A 195 5.16 22.18 -2.94
CA ARG A 195 4.98 21.14 -1.93
C ARG A 195 4.27 19.91 -2.52
N ILE A 196 4.86 18.73 -2.31
CA ILE A 196 4.23 17.43 -2.56
C ILE A 196 3.29 17.12 -1.39
N ASP A 197 1.98 17.25 -1.60
CA ASP A 197 0.98 17.03 -0.56
C ASP A 197 -0.25 16.26 -1.04
N ALA A 198 -1.20 16.02 -0.13
CA ALA A 198 -2.42 15.29 -0.44
C ALA A 198 -3.28 16.00 -1.49
N GLU A 199 -3.23 17.33 -1.62
CA GLU A 199 -3.99 18.03 -2.66
C GLU A 199 -3.45 17.70 -4.06
N LEU A 200 -2.14 17.56 -4.21
CA LEU A 200 -1.54 17.08 -5.45
C LEU A 200 -2.01 15.66 -5.76
N ALA A 201 -1.98 14.76 -4.77
CA ALA A 201 -2.44 13.38 -4.93
C ALA A 201 -3.91 13.31 -5.35
N ILE A 202 -4.79 14.08 -4.71
CA ILE A 202 -6.22 14.16 -5.02
C ILE A 202 -6.44 14.63 -6.45
N ARG A 203 -5.77 15.72 -6.88
CA ARG A 203 -5.91 16.22 -8.24
C ARG A 203 -5.51 15.18 -9.28
N VAL A 204 -4.32 14.59 -9.13
CA VAL A 204 -3.80 13.60 -10.08
C VAL A 204 -4.69 12.34 -10.09
N ALA A 205 -5.15 11.87 -8.93
CA ALA A 205 -6.05 10.74 -8.86
C ALA A 205 -7.41 11.02 -9.50
N ASN A 206 -7.98 12.21 -9.27
CA ASN A 206 -9.24 12.60 -9.89
C ASN A 206 -9.14 12.65 -11.42
N ASP A 207 -8.00 13.14 -11.94
CA ASP A 207 -7.74 13.18 -13.38
C ASP A 207 -7.55 11.78 -13.97
N VAL A 208 -6.84 10.89 -13.27
CA VAL A 208 -6.55 9.53 -13.75
C VAL A 208 -7.75 8.59 -13.63
N PHE A 209 -8.48 8.64 -12.51
CA PHE A 209 -9.55 7.71 -12.19
C PHE A 209 -10.95 8.26 -12.53
N GLY A 210 -11.07 9.55 -12.87
CA GLY A 210 -12.33 10.17 -13.32
C GLY A 210 -13.41 10.32 -12.25
N LYS A 211 -13.05 10.28 -10.96
CA LYS A 211 -13.98 10.42 -9.82
C LYS A 211 -13.28 11.09 -8.64
N ASP A 212 -14.06 11.51 -7.64
CA ASP A 212 -13.53 12.23 -6.49
C ASP A 212 -12.86 11.30 -5.46
N TYR A 213 -11.56 11.48 -5.25
CA TYR A 213 -10.72 10.79 -4.27
C TYR A 213 -10.37 11.64 -3.04
N SER A 214 -10.97 12.83 -2.88
CA SER A 214 -10.66 13.72 -1.76
C SER A 214 -10.74 12.99 -0.41
N GLY A 215 -11.86 12.30 -0.16
CA GLY A 215 -12.05 11.53 1.08
C GLY A 215 -11.07 10.37 1.24
N PHE A 216 -10.63 9.73 0.15
CA PHE A 216 -9.66 8.64 0.20
C PHE A 216 -8.28 9.14 0.63
N PHE A 217 -7.73 10.17 -0.02
CA PHE A 217 -6.40 10.68 0.33
C PHE A 217 -6.39 11.45 1.65
N ASP A 218 -7.51 12.11 2.02
CA ASP A 218 -7.69 12.63 3.38
C ASP A 218 -7.55 11.51 4.41
N HIS A 219 -8.27 10.41 4.21
CA HIS A 219 -8.24 9.26 5.10
C HIS A 219 -6.84 8.68 5.25
N TRP A 220 -6.14 8.46 4.14
CA TRP A 220 -4.85 7.77 4.15
C TRP A 220 -3.68 8.69 4.51
N ILE A 221 -3.60 9.89 3.95
CA ILE A 221 -2.46 10.79 4.16
C ILE A 221 -2.62 11.58 5.46
N ARG A 222 -3.82 12.10 5.74
CA ARG A 222 -4.08 13.00 6.88
C ARG A 222 -4.62 12.25 8.11
N GLY A 223 -5.36 11.15 7.92
CA GLY A 223 -5.87 10.33 9.01
C GLY A 223 -4.74 9.65 9.80
N ILE A 224 -4.92 9.53 11.12
CA ILE A 224 -3.90 8.98 12.03
C ILE A 224 -4.32 7.63 12.60
N GLU A 225 -5.61 7.49 12.92
CA GLU A 225 -6.13 6.32 13.63
C GLU A 225 -6.56 5.22 12.66
N PRO A 226 -6.05 3.98 12.82
CA PRO A 226 -6.60 2.85 12.10
C PRO A 226 -8.09 2.69 12.37
N VAL A 227 -8.85 2.36 11.34
CA VAL A 227 -10.26 2.06 11.44
C VAL A 227 -10.44 0.73 12.16
N VAL A 228 -11.23 0.74 13.24
CA VAL A 228 -11.72 -0.46 13.89
C VAL A 228 -13.16 -0.69 13.43
N LEU A 229 -13.42 -1.87 12.87
CA LEU A 229 -14.76 -2.31 12.46
C LEU A 229 -15.05 -3.67 13.05
N ARG A 230 -16.22 -3.81 13.66
CA ARG A 230 -16.69 -5.10 14.18
C ARG A 230 -18.20 -5.23 13.96
N ILE A 231 -18.63 -6.39 13.52
CA ILE A 231 -20.05 -6.74 13.53
C ILE A 231 -20.43 -7.11 14.96
N VAL A 232 -21.44 -6.42 15.50
CA VAL A 232 -21.93 -6.62 16.87
C VAL A 232 -23.15 -7.52 16.88
N ASP A 233 -24.08 -7.30 15.95
CA ASP A 233 -25.35 -8.00 15.88
C ASP A 233 -25.97 -7.91 14.48
N LEU A 234 -26.88 -8.83 14.17
CA LEU A 234 -27.69 -8.83 12.97
C LEU A 234 -29.13 -9.23 13.32
N LYS A 235 -30.06 -8.28 13.25
CA LYS A 235 -31.46 -8.50 13.63
C LYS A 235 -32.38 -8.57 12.42
N ASP A 236 -33.41 -9.39 12.52
CA ASP A 236 -34.52 -9.33 11.58
C ASP A 236 -35.33 -8.05 11.78
N THR A 237 -35.72 -7.41 10.68
CA THR A 237 -36.55 -6.21 10.69
C THR A 237 -38.04 -6.54 10.54
N GLY A 238 -38.38 -7.79 10.19
CA GLY A 238 -39.74 -8.21 9.86
C GLY A 238 -40.22 -7.75 8.48
N ALA A 239 -39.39 -7.01 7.74
CA ALA A 239 -39.56 -6.76 6.31
C ALA A 239 -38.81 -7.83 5.51
N ASP A 240 -39.37 -8.24 4.37
CA ASP A 240 -38.76 -9.23 3.48
C ASP A 240 -37.33 -8.79 3.11
N ASP A 241 -36.38 -9.73 3.27
CA ASP A 241 -34.96 -9.61 2.90
C ASP A 241 -34.17 -8.44 3.51
N MET A 242 -34.71 -7.72 4.50
CA MET A 242 -33.98 -6.64 5.19
C MET A 242 -33.55 -7.06 6.60
N ARG A 243 -32.28 -6.84 6.91
CA ARG A 243 -31.70 -7.05 8.24
C ARG A 243 -31.08 -5.78 8.77
N LEU A 244 -31.11 -5.62 10.09
CA LEU A 244 -30.47 -4.51 10.78
C LEU A 244 -29.13 -4.96 11.33
N LEU A 245 -28.06 -4.51 10.69
CA LEU A 245 -26.68 -4.79 11.05
C LEU A 245 -26.19 -3.74 12.05
N THR A 246 -25.87 -4.16 13.27
CA THR A 246 -25.22 -3.30 14.26
C THR A 246 -23.72 -3.45 14.14
N LEU A 247 -23.03 -2.35 13.88
CA LEU A 247 -21.57 -2.29 13.81
C LEU A 247 -21.00 -1.65 15.07
N GLU A 248 -19.69 -1.79 15.26
CA GLU A 248 -18.88 -0.94 16.12
C GLU A 248 -17.82 -0.26 15.26
N SER A 249 -17.71 1.06 15.37
CA SER A 249 -16.72 1.87 14.64
C SER A 249 -16.11 2.94 15.55
N ASN A 250 -14.81 3.22 15.38
CA ASN A 250 -14.11 4.32 16.04
C ASN A 250 -14.07 5.62 15.22
N GLN A 251 -14.70 5.67 14.04
CA GLN A 251 -14.49 6.78 13.09
C GLN A 251 -15.34 8.01 13.42
N THR A 252 -14.72 9.07 13.90
CA THR A 252 -15.42 10.29 14.32
C THR A 252 -16.19 10.95 13.16
N LEU A 253 -15.63 10.93 11.96
CA LEU A 253 -16.29 11.46 10.76
C LEU A 253 -17.04 10.34 10.02
N PRO A 254 -18.20 10.65 9.40
CA PRO A 254 -18.87 9.70 8.52
C PRO A 254 -17.97 9.31 7.36
N MET A 255 -17.84 8.01 7.10
CA MET A 255 -17.07 7.45 5.98
C MET A 255 -17.92 6.45 5.18
N PRO A 256 -17.71 6.30 3.87
CA PRO A 256 -18.30 5.19 3.12
C PRO A 256 -17.72 3.85 3.63
N LEU A 257 -18.57 2.85 3.83
CA LEU A 257 -18.16 1.49 4.17
C LEU A 257 -18.74 0.52 3.15
N GLU A 258 -17.90 -0.18 2.41
CA GLU A 258 -18.38 -1.31 1.61
C GLU A 258 -18.78 -2.47 2.51
N ILE A 259 -19.96 -3.04 2.25
CA ILE A 259 -20.45 -4.24 2.91
C ILE A 259 -20.79 -5.22 1.80
N ALA A 260 -20.04 -6.32 1.73
CA ALA A 260 -20.30 -7.41 0.80
C ALA A 260 -21.13 -8.49 1.48
N ILE A 261 -22.23 -8.85 0.84
CA ILE A 261 -23.15 -9.92 1.23
C ILE A 261 -22.94 -11.02 0.20
N LYS A 262 -22.28 -12.10 0.63
CA LYS A 262 -21.88 -13.21 -0.23
C LYS A 262 -22.95 -14.29 -0.27
N TYR A 263 -23.20 -14.80 -1.47
CA TYR A 263 -24.07 -15.92 -1.79
C TYR A 263 -23.22 -17.00 -2.49
N PRO A 264 -23.74 -18.22 -2.70
CA PRO A 264 -22.99 -19.27 -3.41
C PRO A 264 -22.50 -18.86 -4.80
N ASP A 265 -23.33 -18.13 -5.55
CA ASP A 265 -23.08 -17.78 -6.95
C ASP A 265 -23.03 -16.27 -7.22
N ASP A 266 -23.17 -15.43 -6.19
CA ASP A 266 -23.33 -13.98 -6.32
C ASP A 266 -22.75 -13.23 -5.11
N THR A 267 -22.48 -11.94 -5.27
CA THR A 267 -22.12 -11.03 -4.17
C THR A 267 -22.79 -9.69 -4.37
N GLU A 268 -23.58 -9.29 -3.38
CA GLU A 268 -24.23 -7.99 -3.34
C GLU A 268 -23.41 -7.03 -2.49
N VAL A 269 -23.15 -5.82 -3.01
CA VAL A 269 -22.34 -4.81 -2.30
C VAL A 269 -23.19 -3.57 -2.05
N VAL A 270 -23.21 -3.12 -0.80
CA VAL A 270 -23.79 -1.84 -0.40
C VAL A 270 -22.73 -0.94 0.23
N THR A 271 -22.89 0.38 0.09
CA THR A 271 -21.91 1.36 0.59
C THR A 271 -22.57 2.41 1.48
N PRO A 272 -23.09 2.05 2.66
CA PRO A 272 -23.62 3.02 3.62
C PRO A 272 -22.54 3.97 4.15
N SER A 273 -22.97 5.11 4.69
CA SER A 273 -22.09 5.96 5.51
C SER A 273 -22.13 5.53 6.97
N VAL A 274 -20.95 5.34 7.57
CA VAL A 274 -20.76 4.85 8.94
C VAL A 274 -19.95 5.84 9.75
N LYS A 275 -20.35 6.05 11.01
CA LYS A 275 -19.66 6.91 11.98
C LYS A 275 -19.46 6.20 13.31
N ALA A 276 -18.75 6.85 14.24
CA ALA A 276 -18.37 6.31 15.52
C ALA A 276 -19.55 5.83 16.38
N GLY A 277 -19.27 4.83 17.22
CA GLY A 277 -20.21 4.23 18.14
C GLY A 277 -20.78 2.92 17.60
N ARG A 278 -22.08 2.72 17.78
CA ARG A 278 -22.80 1.52 17.34
C ARG A 278 -23.89 1.82 16.32
N PRO A 279 -23.54 2.19 15.08
CA PRO A 279 -24.54 2.47 14.06
C PRO A 279 -25.30 1.20 13.70
N GLU A 280 -26.60 1.36 13.45
CA GLU A 280 -27.48 0.34 12.92
C GLU A 280 -27.74 0.65 11.44
N ILE A 281 -27.47 -0.33 10.57
CA ILE A 281 -27.53 -0.17 9.12
C ILE A 281 -28.49 -1.21 8.57
N ALA A 282 -29.47 -0.77 7.79
CA ALA A 282 -30.34 -1.67 7.07
C ALA A 282 -29.58 -2.24 5.85
N VAL A 283 -29.47 -3.56 5.77
CA VAL A 283 -28.77 -4.28 4.69
C VAL A 283 -29.70 -5.32 4.04
N PRO A 284 -29.66 -5.48 2.70
CA PRO A 284 -30.48 -6.43 1.96
C PRO A 284 -29.87 -7.84 2.04
N VAL A 285 -30.29 -8.63 3.01
CA VAL A 285 -29.80 -10.01 3.22
C VAL A 285 -30.89 -10.98 2.74
N ARG A 286 -30.76 -11.43 1.50
CA ARG A 286 -31.68 -12.40 0.86
C ARG A 286 -31.44 -13.82 1.40
N PRO A 287 -32.44 -14.72 1.30
CA PRO A 287 -32.27 -16.14 1.61
C PRO A 287 -31.10 -16.75 0.86
N GLY A 288 -30.27 -17.52 1.56
CA GLY A 288 -29.07 -18.15 1.00
C GLY A 288 -27.79 -17.30 1.11
N ALA A 289 -27.85 -16.09 1.69
CA ALA A 289 -26.63 -15.37 2.08
C ALA A 289 -25.81 -16.21 3.06
N SER A 290 -24.50 -16.29 2.85
CA SER A 290 -23.58 -17.14 3.63
C SER A 290 -22.61 -16.33 4.48
N VAL A 291 -22.20 -15.14 4.02
CA VAL A 291 -21.25 -14.28 4.74
C VAL A 291 -21.58 -12.82 4.52
N ILE A 292 -21.51 -12.02 5.58
CA ILE A 292 -21.42 -10.56 5.52
C ILE A 292 -19.98 -10.17 5.82
N GLU A 293 -19.35 -9.39 4.94
CA GLU A 293 -17.96 -8.96 5.07
C GLU A 293 -17.86 -7.43 4.98
N LEU A 294 -17.11 -6.83 5.90
CA LEU A 294 -16.91 -5.38 5.95
C LEU A 294 -15.62 -5.00 5.23
N ASP A 295 -15.73 -4.00 4.37
CA ASP A 295 -14.64 -3.42 3.60
C ASP A 295 -13.74 -4.51 2.95
N PRO A 296 -14.32 -5.39 2.11
CA PRO A 296 -13.63 -6.53 1.50
C PRO A 296 -12.46 -6.11 0.60
N ARG A 297 -12.53 -4.91 0.02
CA ARG A 297 -11.46 -4.33 -0.80
C ARG A 297 -10.44 -3.54 0.02
N ARG A 298 -10.56 -3.52 1.35
CA ARG A 298 -9.65 -2.86 2.30
C ARG A 298 -9.38 -1.39 1.95
N THR A 299 -10.42 -0.69 1.52
CA THR A 299 -10.37 0.72 1.12
C THR A 299 -10.03 1.64 2.30
N LEU A 300 -10.28 1.16 3.52
CA LEU A 300 -10.06 1.87 4.76
C LEU A 300 -8.70 1.51 5.37
N PHE A 301 -7.99 2.52 5.89
CA PHE A 301 -6.78 2.36 6.70
C PHE A 301 -7.02 1.48 7.93
N ARG A 302 -6.75 0.18 7.78
CA ARG A 302 -6.95 -0.86 8.78
C ARG A 302 -5.68 -1.70 8.95
N THR A 303 -5.52 -2.35 10.09
CA THR A 303 -4.24 -2.97 10.48
C THR A 303 -4.33 -4.40 10.99
N GLU A 304 -5.53 -4.99 11.04
CA GLU A 304 -5.69 -6.42 11.24
C GLU A 304 -5.09 -7.23 10.08
N PRO A 305 -4.66 -8.48 10.30
CA PRO A 305 -4.13 -9.33 9.23
C PRO A 305 -5.10 -9.52 8.06
N LEU A 306 -4.58 -9.74 6.85
CA LEU A 306 -5.34 -9.98 5.61
C LEU A 306 -6.42 -11.04 5.74
N LEU A 307 -6.09 -12.15 6.40
CA LEU A 307 -7.01 -13.26 6.59
C LEU A 307 -8.04 -13.03 7.72
N GLN A 308 -7.98 -11.89 8.41
CA GLN A 308 -8.86 -11.55 9.53
C GLN A 308 -9.80 -10.39 9.18
N ASN A 309 -10.34 -10.38 7.97
CA ASN A 309 -11.33 -9.37 7.60
C ASN A 309 -12.60 -9.52 8.47
N PRO A 310 -13.16 -8.43 9.05
CA PRO A 310 -14.38 -8.45 9.83
C PRO A 310 -15.53 -8.99 9.00
N SER A 311 -15.95 -10.19 9.37
CA SER A 311 -17.02 -10.89 8.71
C SER A 311 -17.92 -11.61 9.72
N MET A 312 -19.13 -11.91 9.30
CA MET A 312 -20.09 -12.74 10.01
C MET A 312 -20.57 -13.83 9.06
N THR A 313 -20.34 -15.10 9.43
CA THR A 313 -20.97 -16.24 8.77
C THR A 313 -22.44 -16.29 9.16
N LEU A 314 -23.30 -16.50 8.17
CA LEU A 314 -24.72 -16.67 8.35
C LEU A 314 -25.07 -18.16 8.23
N GLU A 315 -25.92 -18.63 9.14
CA GLU A 315 -26.49 -19.97 8.99
C GLU A 315 -27.45 -19.95 7.78
N PRO A 316 -27.34 -20.91 6.84
CA PRO A 316 -28.31 -21.04 5.78
C PRO A 316 -29.69 -21.17 6.39
N SER A 317 -30.60 -20.25 6.09
CA SER A 317 -32.00 -20.40 6.48
C SER A 317 -32.47 -21.75 5.95
N ALA A 318 -32.84 -22.67 6.84
CA ALA A 318 -33.41 -23.95 6.45
C ALA A 318 -34.60 -23.66 5.54
N GLN A 319 -34.44 -23.91 4.23
CA GLN A 319 -35.55 -23.84 3.30
C GLN A 319 -36.57 -24.85 3.79
N THR A 320 -37.61 -24.36 4.47
CA THR A 320 -38.79 -25.17 4.70
C THR A 320 -39.40 -25.32 3.33
N MET A 321 -39.12 -26.46 2.66
CA MET A 321 -39.88 -26.87 1.49
C MET A 321 -41.35 -26.80 1.89
N ARG A 322 -42.08 -25.85 1.29
CA ARG A 322 -43.54 -25.81 1.34
C ARG A 322 -44.09 -26.16 -0.02
#